data_AF-A0A967LTE8-F1
#
_entry.id   AF-A0A967LTE8-F1
#
_cell.length_a   1.000
_cell.length_b   1.000
_cell.length_c   1.000
_cell.angle_alpha   90.00
_cell.angle_beta   90.00
_cell.angle_gamma   90.00
#
_symmetry.space_group_name_H-M   'P 1'
#
loop_
_entity.id
_entity.type
_entity.pdbx_description
1 polymer ?
#
loop_
_entity_poly.entity_id
_entity_poly.type
_entity_poly.pdbx_seq_one_letter_code
_entity_poly.pdbx_strand_id
1 'polypeptide(L)'
;PSERRDAWLRSAFLPSTATPADIVERFGEPDRRTATPTANRHVPGQTDSIVTLEYDRGLRLELYSVAGGRDLLREAEVTAPGILESDVVDVGVAWAVITRRMGQPQGRRGGMPYYLCGSCMGAEEPVFFAVEDGVVRRIRFSYYVD
;
A
#
# COMPACT_ATOMS: atom_id res chain seq x y z
N PRO A 1 6.22 10.92 18.62
CA PRO A 1 5.25 10.74 17.50
C PRO A 1 5.89 10.14 16.25
N SER A 2 7.01 10.69 15.80
CA SER A 2 7.78 10.22 14.64
C SER A 2 8.21 8.75 14.74
N GLU A 3 8.77 8.32 15.88
CA GLU A 3 9.22 6.94 16.06
C GLU A 3 8.07 5.92 15.95
N ARG A 4 6.92 6.19 16.57
CA ARG A 4 5.73 5.33 16.46
C ARG A 4 5.17 5.28 15.05
N ARG A 5 5.12 6.44 14.38
CA ARG A 5 4.71 6.54 12.97
C ARG A 5 5.64 5.70 12.09
N ASP A 6 6.94 5.88 12.23
CA ASP A 6 7.92 5.18 11.41
C ASP A 6 7.97 3.68 11.72
N ALA A 7 7.76 3.28 12.98
CA ALA A 7 7.60 1.87 13.36
C ALA A 7 6.36 1.26 12.70
N TRP A 8 5.22 1.95 12.78
CA TRP A 8 3.99 1.49 12.11
C TRP A 8 4.19 1.42 10.60
N LEU A 9 4.71 2.46 9.94
CA LEU A 9 4.91 2.45 8.48
C LEU A 9 5.79 1.30 7.99
N ARG A 10 6.73 0.82 8.81
CA ARG A 10 7.57 -0.35 8.48
C ARG A 10 6.84 -1.69 8.56
N SER A 11 5.88 -1.82 9.46
CA SER A 11 5.22 -3.10 9.76
C SER A 11 3.74 -3.14 9.42
N ALA A 12 3.15 -2.02 9.02
CA ALA A 12 1.72 -1.85 8.78
C ALA A 12 1.19 -2.81 7.72
N PHE A 13 2.03 -3.15 6.75
CA PHE A 13 1.64 -4.01 5.64
C PHE A 13 2.80 -4.91 5.21
N LEU A 14 2.75 -5.40 3.98
CA LEU A 14 3.85 -6.13 3.36
C LEU A 14 4.99 -5.18 2.98
N PRO A 15 6.26 -5.61 3.09
CA PRO A 15 7.39 -4.85 2.55
C PRO A 15 7.32 -4.81 1.01
N SER A 16 7.96 -3.82 0.38
CA SER A 16 8.07 -3.75 -1.10
C SER A 16 8.72 -4.99 -1.73
N THR A 17 9.50 -5.75 -0.95
CA THR A 17 10.13 -7.00 -1.37
C THR A 17 9.23 -8.23 -1.27
N ALA A 18 7.97 -8.07 -0.84
CA ALA A 18 7.05 -9.19 -0.70
C ALA A 18 6.78 -9.86 -2.05
N THR A 19 6.85 -11.18 -2.05
CA THR A 19 6.60 -12.04 -3.20
C THR A 19 5.12 -12.41 -3.30
N PRO A 20 4.66 -12.94 -4.45
CA PRO A 20 3.32 -13.52 -4.55
C PRO A 20 3.04 -14.62 -3.52
N ALA A 21 4.06 -15.39 -3.13
CA ALA A 21 3.91 -16.41 -2.10
C ALA A 21 3.66 -15.79 -0.71
N ASP A 22 4.39 -14.74 -0.34
CA ASP A 22 4.19 -14.03 0.94
C ASP A 22 2.79 -13.41 1.01
N ILE A 23 2.28 -12.92 -0.13
CA ILE A 23 0.92 -12.39 -0.25
C ILE A 23 -0.12 -13.47 0.02
N VAL A 24 0.03 -14.64 -0.62
CA VAL A 24 -0.90 -15.77 -0.45
C VAL A 24 -0.82 -16.34 0.97
N GLU A 25 0.38 -16.43 1.56
CA GLU A 25 0.54 -16.86 2.95
C GLU A 25 -0.19 -15.93 3.92
N ARG A 26 -0.12 -14.61 3.68
CA ARG A 26 -0.74 -13.62 4.57
C ARG A 26 -2.25 -13.46 4.37
N PHE A 27 -2.73 -13.46 3.12
CA PHE A 27 -4.11 -13.09 2.80
C PHE A 27 -4.95 -14.22 2.19
N GLY A 28 -4.33 -15.36 1.88
CA GLY A 28 -4.93 -16.42 1.08
C GLY A 28 -4.85 -16.15 -0.42
N GLU A 29 -5.43 -17.06 -1.20
CA GLU A 29 -5.61 -16.86 -2.63
C GLU A 29 -6.56 -15.67 -2.90
N PRO A 30 -6.28 -14.86 -3.94
CA PRO A 30 -7.17 -13.77 -4.33
C PRO A 30 -8.45 -14.30 -4.97
N ASP A 31 -9.57 -13.61 -4.72
CA ASP A 31 -10.85 -13.91 -5.36
C ASP A 31 -10.79 -13.66 -6.88
N ARG A 32 -9.98 -12.66 -7.27
CA ARG A 32 -9.73 -12.36 -8.68
C ARG A 32 -8.30 -11.92 -8.93
N ARG A 33 -7.73 -12.45 -10.01
CA ARG A 33 -6.43 -12.05 -10.55
C ARG A 33 -6.59 -11.60 -11.99
N THR A 34 -6.11 -10.39 -12.29
CA THR A 34 -6.05 -9.88 -13.67
C THR A 34 -4.62 -9.46 -14.00
N ALA A 35 -4.24 -9.57 -15.27
CA ALA A 35 -2.94 -9.13 -15.76
C ALA A 35 -3.16 -8.24 -16.98
N THR A 36 -2.66 -7.00 -16.91
CA THR A 36 -2.78 -6.03 -17.99
C THR A 36 -1.38 -5.74 -18.55
N PRO A 37 -1.14 -5.98 -19.85
CA PRO A 37 0.15 -5.65 -20.47
C PRO A 37 0.48 -4.16 -20.34
N THR A 38 1.73 -3.85 -20.04
CA THR A 38 2.24 -2.47 -19.99
C THR A 38 3.59 -2.39 -20.68
N ALA A 39 3.83 -1.32 -21.44
CA ALA A 39 5.15 -1.09 -22.02
C ALA A 39 6.17 -0.83 -20.90
N ASN A 40 7.34 -1.49 -20.98
CA ASN A 40 8.44 -1.21 -20.06
C ASN A 40 9.00 0.20 -20.36
N ARG A 41 9.19 1.00 -19.31
CA ARG A 41 9.64 2.40 -19.46
C ARG A 41 11.14 2.55 -19.78
N HIS A 42 11.92 1.51 -19.54
CA HIS A 42 13.39 1.51 -19.61
C HIS A 42 13.95 0.67 -20.75
N VAL A 43 13.23 -0.39 -21.15
CA VAL A 43 13.64 -1.33 -22.19
C VAL A 43 12.70 -1.22 -23.39
N PRO A 44 13.11 -0.55 -24.48
CA PRO A 44 12.30 -0.41 -25.68
C PRO A 44 11.89 -1.76 -26.26
N GLY A 45 10.59 -1.93 -26.54
CA GLY A 45 10.04 -3.16 -27.11
C GLY A 45 9.72 -4.26 -26.10
N GLN A 46 10.11 -4.11 -24.83
CA GLN A 46 9.70 -5.03 -23.77
C GLN A 46 8.29 -4.70 -23.29
N THR A 47 7.46 -5.74 -23.16
CA THR A 47 6.11 -5.66 -22.59
C THR A 47 6.08 -6.40 -21.26
N ASP A 48 5.92 -5.64 -20.19
CA ASP A 48 5.70 -6.13 -18.83
C ASP A 48 4.19 -6.29 -18.57
N SER A 49 3.80 -6.56 -17.33
CA SER A 49 2.39 -6.59 -16.94
C SER A 49 2.15 -5.95 -15.58
N ILE A 50 1.01 -5.28 -15.42
CA ILE A 50 0.45 -4.98 -14.11
C ILE A 50 -0.48 -6.12 -13.74
N VAL A 51 -0.15 -6.83 -12.67
CA VAL A 51 -1.00 -7.88 -12.11
C VAL A 51 -1.80 -7.28 -10.96
N THR A 52 -3.11 -7.31 -11.05
CA THR A 52 -4.01 -6.88 -9.98
C THR A 52 -4.58 -8.11 -9.28
N LEU A 53 -4.45 -8.14 -7.95
CA LEU A 53 -5.05 -9.14 -7.07
C LEU A 53 -6.17 -8.46 -6.29
N GLU A 54 -7.39 -8.97 -6.38
CA GLU A 54 -8.56 -8.44 -5.70
C GLU A 54 -9.09 -9.47 -4.70
N TYR A 55 -9.38 -8.98 -3.49
CA TYR A 55 -9.95 -9.75 -2.40
C TYR A 55 -11.25 -9.07 -1.94
N ASP A 56 -12.36 -9.81 -1.95
CA ASP A 56 -13.71 -9.30 -1.65
C ASP A 56 -13.83 -8.75 -0.22
N ARG A 57 -12.93 -9.17 0.67
CA ARG A 57 -12.76 -8.62 2.02
C ARG A 57 -12.21 -7.18 2.05
N GLY A 58 -12.10 -6.49 0.91
CA GLY A 58 -11.72 -5.08 0.83
C GLY A 58 -10.22 -4.82 0.69
N LEU A 59 -9.48 -5.75 0.09
CA LEU A 59 -8.05 -5.60 -0.23
C LEU A 59 -7.84 -5.68 -1.75
N ARG A 60 -7.05 -4.75 -2.29
CA ARG A 60 -6.57 -4.79 -3.67
C ARG A 60 -5.06 -4.57 -3.69
N LEU A 61 -4.34 -5.39 -4.43
CA LEU A 61 -2.89 -5.29 -4.63
C LEU A 61 -2.58 -5.12 -6.10
N GLU A 62 -1.60 -4.28 -6.43
CA GLU A 62 -1.02 -4.19 -7.76
C GLU A 62 0.46 -4.58 -7.70
N LEU A 63 0.83 -5.54 -8.56
CA LEU A 63 2.19 -5.97 -8.77
C LEU A 63 2.66 -5.52 -10.16
N TYR A 64 3.87 -4.98 -10.25
CA TYR A 64 4.57 -4.79 -11.51
C TYR A 64 5.35 -6.06 -11.83
N SER A 65 4.91 -6.80 -12.84
CA SER A 65 5.50 -8.05 -13.30
C SER A 65 6.43 -7.79 -14.48
N VAL A 66 7.74 -7.90 -14.24
CA VAL A 66 8.76 -7.69 -15.27
C VAL A 66 8.84 -8.92 -16.16
N ALA A 67 8.81 -8.74 -17.48
CA ALA A 67 8.93 -9.86 -18.42
C ALA A 67 10.21 -10.67 -18.19
N GLY A 68 10.07 -11.97 -17.89
CA GLY A 68 11.20 -12.85 -17.56
C GLY A 68 11.91 -12.53 -16.22
N GLY A 69 11.32 -11.63 -15.42
CA GLY A 69 11.86 -11.16 -14.15
C GLY A 69 10.97 -11.52 -12.96
N ARG A 70 11.02 -10.66 -11.94
CA ARG A 70 10.26 -10.80 -10.69
C ARG A 70 9.02 -9.91 -10.68
N ASP A 71 8.07 -10.29 -9.84
CA ASP A 71 6.95 -9.43 -9.46
C ASP A 71 7.39 -8.47 -8.35
N LEU A 72 6.99 -7.20 -8.49
CA LEU A 72 7.30 -6.13 -7.55
C LEU A 72 6.01 -5.53 -7.02
N LEU A 73 5.82 -5.51 -5.70
CA LEU A 73 4.67 -4.85 -5.11
C LEU A 73 4.74 -3.35 -5.41
N ARG A 74 3.70 -2.82 -6.08
CA ARG A 74 3.64 -1.44 -6.53
C ARG A 74 2.64 -0.63 -5.70
N GLU A 75 1.48 -1.20 -5.44
CA GLU A 75 0.43 -0.54 -4.67
C GLU A 75 -0.37 -1.56 -3.86
N ALA A 76 -0.81 -1.15 -2.67
CA ALA A 76 -1.81 -1.86 -1.90
C ALA A 76 -2.90 -0.89 -1.45
N GLU A 77 -4.15 -1.27 -1.64
CA GLU A 77 -5.33 -0.50 -1.25
C GLU A 77 -6.21 -1.32 -0.30
N VAL A 78 -6.51 -0.73 0.85
CA VAL A 78 -7.35 -1.32 1.90
C VAL A 78 -8.58 -0.46 2.08
N THR A 79 -9.77 -1.07 2.00
CA THR A 79 -11.08 -0.40 2.04
C THR A 79 -12.03 -0.98 3.09
N ALA A 80 -11.60 -2.02 3.82
CA ALA A 80 -12.37 -2.64 4.89
C ALA A 80 -11.52 -2.77 6.18
N PRO A 81 -12.16 -2.75 7.36
CA PRO A 81 -11.48 -2.91 8.63
C PRO A 81 -10.93 -4.34 8.82
N GLY A 82 -9.92 -4.47 9.69
CA GLY A 82 -9.35 -5.74 10.13
C GLY A 82 -8.27 -6.30 9.20
N ILE A 83 -7.97 -5.65 8.07
CA ILE A 83 -6.91 -6.11 7.16
C ILE A 83 -5.52 -5.74 7.69
N LEU A 84 -5.38 -4.56 8.29
CA LEU A 84 -4.10 -4.10 8.83
C LEU A 84 -3.82 -4.62 10.24
N GLU A 85 -4.80 -5.29 10.86
CA GLU A 85 -4.70 -5.85 12.23
C GLU A 85 -4.21 -4.83 13.27
N SER A 86 -4.62 -3.56 13.11
CA SER A 86 -4.21 -2.45 13.97
C SER A 86 -5.42 -1.79 14.62
N ASP A 87 -5.34 -1.56 15.94
CA ASP A 87 -6.34 -0.82 16.70
C ASP A 87 -6.19 0.72 16.58
N VAL A 88 -5.05 1.18 16.05
CA VAL A 88 -4.71 2.60 15.95
C VAL A 88 -4.88 3.15 14.53
N VAL A 89 -4.56 2.34 13.52
CA VAL A 89 -4.58 2.78 12.12
C VAL A 89 -5.22 1.71 11.26
N ASP A 90 -6.50 1.90 10.98
CA ASP A 90 -7.27 1.00 10.14
C ASP A 90 -8.43 1.77 9.47
N VAL A 91 -9.08 1.13 8.51
CA VAL A 91 -10.34 1.62 7.94
C VAL A 91 -11.42 1.65 9.03
N GLY A 92 -12.25 2.69 9.02
CA GLY A 92 -13.26 2.94 10.05
C GLY A 92 -12.75 3.72 11.26
N VAL A 93 -11.43 3.88 11.42
CA VAL A 93 -10.86 4.69 12.50
C VAL A 93 -11.05 6.18 12.20
N ALA A 94 -11.40 6.95 13.23
CA ALA A 94 -11.48 8.41 13.12
C ALA A 94 -10.11 9.03 12.84
N TRP A 95 -10.03 9.92 11.86
CA TRP A 95 -8.78 10.59 11.46
C TRP A 95 -8.13 11.38 12.62
N ALA A 96 -8.94 11.94 13.52
CA ALA A 96 -8.47 12.61 14.72
C ALA A 96 -7.71 11.66 15.68
N VAL A 97 -8.08 10.36 15.72
CA VAL A 97 -7.36 9.35 16.52
C VAL A 97 -5.99 9.09 15.92
N ILE A 98 -5.93 8.90 14.59
CA ILE A 98 -4.69 8.67 13.86
C ILE A 98 -3.72 9.85 14.04
N THR A 99 -4.18 11.07 13.78
CA THR A 99 -3.33 12.28 13.90
C THR A 99 -2.87 12.53 15.33
N ARG A 100 -3.70 12.23 16.34
CA ARG A 100 -3.29 12.30 17.76
C ARG A 100 -2.19 11.27 18.10
N ARG A 101 -2.19 10.10 17.44
CA ARG A 101 -1.25 9.01 17.72
C ARG A 101 0.03 9.11 16.89
N MET A 102 -0.08 9.47 15.61
CA MET A 102 1.02 9.53 14.63
C MET A 102 1.60 10.93 14.43
N GLY A 103 0.91 11.98 14.92
CA GLY A 103 1.23 13.37 14.61
C GLY A 103 0.58 13.84 13.31
N GLN A 104 0.85 15.06 12.88
CA GLN A 104 0.32 15.59 11.62
C GLN A 104 0.93 14.86 10.41
N PRO A 105 0.16 14.66 9.31
CA PRO A 105 0.70 14.13 8.06
C PRO A 105 1.74 15.08 7.47
N GLN A 106 2.66 14.55 6.66
CA GLN A 106 3.69 15.34 5.98
C GLN A 106 3.10 16.30 4.94
N GLY A 107 1.94 15.96 4.37
CA GLY A 107 1.27 16.81 3.41
C GLY A 107 0.00 16.17 2.88
N ARG A 108 -0.49 16.70 1.75
CA ARG A 108 -1.62 16.14 1.00
C ARG A 108 -1.25 16.04 -0.47
N ARG A 109 -1.71 14.99 -1.15
CA ARG A 109 -1.61 14.84 -2.61
C ARG A 109 -2.96 14.38 -3.15
N GLY A 110 -3.50 15.09 -4.14
CA GLY A 110 -4.85 14.81 -4.66
C GLY A 110 -5.92 14.85 -3.56
N GLY A 111 -5.78 15.75 -2.58
CA GLY A 111 -6.70 15.86 -1.44
C GLY A 111 -6.47 14.82 -0.33
N MET A 112 -5.71 13.75 -0.54
CA MET A 112 -5.44 12.73 0.49
C MET A 112 -4.24 13.12 1.37
N PRO A 113 -4.38 13.18 2.70
CA PRO A 113 -3.22 13.28 3.59
C PRO A 113 -2.34 12.04 3.46
N TYR A 114 -1.02 12.22 3.63
CA TYR A 114 -0.07 11.12 3.58
C TYR A 114 0.96 11.17 4.68
N TYR A 115 1.42 9.99 5.07
CA TYR A 115 2.60 9.82 5.91
C TYR A 115 3.76 9.23 5.11
N LEU A 116 4.97 9.70 5.42
CA LEU A 116 6.23 9.14 4.96
C LEU A 116 7.02 8.61 6.17
N CYS A 117 7.75 7.53 5.96
CA CYS A 117 8.67 7.01 6.96
C CYS A 117 9.96 7.83 6.92
N GLY A 118 10.16 8.68 7.94
CA GLY A 118 11.29 9.61 7.95
C GLY A 118 12.64 8.95 8.24
N SER A 119 12.63 7.73 8.78
CA SER A 119 13.83 6.97 9.14
C SER A 119 13.92 5.61 8.42
N CYS A 120 13.08 5.38 7.41
CA CYS A 120 13.24 4.24 6.52
C CYS A 120 14.34 4.54 5.51
N MET A 121 15.24 3.59 5.29
CA MET A 121 16.22 3.67 4.21
C MET A 121 15.56 3.22 2.92
N GLY A 122 15.77 3.94 1.83
CA GLY A 122 15.22 3.61 0.52
C GLY A 122 14.46 4.77 -0.12
N ALA A 123 13.66 4.45 -1.13
CA ALA A 123 12.81 5.42 -1.80
C ALA A 123 11.63 5.86 -0.92
N GLU A 124 11.03 6.99 -1.27
CA GLU A 124 9.82 7.46 -0.60
C GLU A 124 8.62 6.56 -0.93
N GLU A 125 8.11 5.87 0.09
CA GLU A 125 6.94 4.99 0.00
C GLU A 125 5.78 5.60 0.84
N PRO A 126 5.02 6.57 0.29
CA PRO A 126 3.96 7.24 1.03
C PRO A 126 2.75 6.35 1.27
N VAL A 127 2.17 6.49 2.46
CA VAL A 127 0.87 5.90 2.82
C VAL A 127 -0.19 7.00 2.83
N PHE A 128 -1.18 6.89 1.95
CA PHE A 128 -2.26 7.85 1.77
C PHE A 128 -3.53 7.40 2.47
N PHE A 129 -4.32 8.37 2.93
CA PHE A 129 -5.60 8.12 3.60
C PHE A 129 -6.71 8.87 2.88
N ALA A 130 -7.75 8.16 2.46
CA ALA A 130 -9.01 8.80 2.08
C ALA A 130 -9.85 8.97 3.35
N VAL A 131 -10.18 10.21 3.68
CA VAL A 131 -10.92 10.58 4.89
C VAL A 131 -12.23 11.23 4.48
N GLU A 132 -13.34 10.65 4.90
CA GLU A 132 -14.70 11.12 4.62
C GLU A 132 -15.44 11.23 5.95
N ASP A 133 -16.11 12.36 6.19
CA ASP A 133 -16.80 12.67 7.45
C ASP A 133 -15.93 12.45 8.70
N GLY A 134 -14.62 12.69 8.56
CA GLY A 134 -13.64 12.52 9.64
C GLY A 134 -13.23 11.07 9.92
N VAL A 135 -13.65 10.11 9.10
CA VAL A 135 -13.37 8.68 9.24
C VAL A 135 -12.53 8.19 8.05
N VAL A 136 -11.57 7.30 8.31
CA VAL A 136 -10.78 6.66 7.25
C VAL A 136 -11.66 5.67 6.49
N ARG A 137 -11.78 5.86 5.18
CA ARG A 137 -12.50 4.95 4.28
C ARG A 137 -11.57 4.08 3.44
N ARG A 138 -10.35 4.56 3.21
CA ARG A 138 -9.35 3.84 2.44
C ARG A 138 -7.95 4.22 2.88
N ILE A 139 -7.07 3.24 2.91
CA ILE A 139 -5.64 3.39 3.13
C ILE A 139 -4.92 2.84 1.91
N ARG A 140 -3.98 3.61 1.35
CA ARG A 140 -3.22 3.23 0.16
C ARG A 140 -1.72 3.32 0.39
N PHE A 141 -1.04 2.20 0.26
CA PHE A 141 0.41 2.09 0.32
C PHE A 141 0.96 2.17 -1.10
N SER A 142 1.87 3.11 -1.34
CA SER A 142 2.56 3.24 -2.62
C SER A 142 4.02 2.83 -2.45
N TYR A 143 4.46 1.90 -3.28
CA TYR A 143 5.83 1.39 -3.27
C TYR A 143 6.59 1.91 -4.48
N TYR A 144 7.90 2.11 -4.32
CA TYR A 144 8.74 2.53 -5.42
C TYR A 144 9.09 1.32 -6.29
N VAL A 145 8.81 1.45 -7.59
CA VAL A 145 9.12 0.44 -8.61
C VAL A 145 9.93 1.13 -9.70
N ASP A 146 11.14 0.62 -9.94
CA ASP A 146 12.09 1.08 -10.94
C ASP A 146 12.93 -0.07 -11.49
#